data_AF-A0A932XAE8-F1
#
_entry.id   AF-A0A932XAE8-F1
#
_cell.length_a   1.000
_cell.length_b   1.000
_cell.length_c   1.000
_cell.angle_alpha   90.00
_cell.angle_beta   90.00
_cell.angle_gamma   90.00
#
_symmetry.space_group_name_H-M   'P 1'
#
loop_
_entity.id
_entity.type
_entity.pdbx_description
1 polymer ?
#
loop_
_entity_poly.entity_id
_entity_poly.type
_entity_poly.pdbx_seq_one_letter_code
_entity_poly.pdbx_strand_id
1 'polypeptide(L)'
;MTTQRRFSTAAVLLLLLLPTLFWVDQRGLMAPAAPPAIVQGQSFSISAGSALAATGAHPADILGAGGLPLIACQSLGLICDDPETGAQDDLTALSFGWDFQSDGFAQVQYSVSAASRGLPNTAVRAEASCDPPEPGGDFFRSFLNETNAQDLDGDGTACADNSGYWLGLTEGATPDGVDAGERDPCQYVDIECDGIPDAPVYFALAAGSPTLALVGATPADVLATGFEFVPSVYAAAADLGLTSGDAIDGLCLYENGNGVYDSDDQILFSLRTGSPSLVSLSGDGASILAPGPLRVVHRADNLGLLPTDEIDALL
;
A
#
# COMPACT_ATOMS: atom_id res chain seq x y z
N MET A 1 -41.39 57.40 -22.73
CA MET A 1 -40.04 57.16 -23.26
C MET A 1 -39.59 55.81 -22.73
N THR A 2 -39.73 54.79 -23.56
CA THR A 2 -39.71 53.38 -23.16
C THR A 2 -38.55 52.73 -23.89
N THR A 3 -37.46 52.44 -23.16
CA THR A 3 -36.22 51.95 -23.76
C THR A 3 -36.22 50.42 -23.74
N GLN A 4 -36.52 49.85 -24.89
CA GLN A 4 -36.57 48.41 -25.15
C GLN A 4 -35.14 47.90 -25.37
N ARG A 5 -34.54 47.20 -24.39
CA ARG A 5 -33.25 46.49 -24.57
C ARG A 5 -33.53 45.10 -25.12
N ARG A 6 -33.12 44.87 -26.37
CA ARG A 6 -32.99 43.54 -26.98
C ARG A 6 -31.69 42.91 -26.46
N PHE A 7 -31.79 41.80 -25.74
CA PHE A 7 -30.66 40.93 -25.48
C PHE A 7 -30.63 39.84 -26.55
N SER A 8 -29.52 39.80 -27.29
CA SER A 8 -29.25 38.86 -28.37
C SER A 8 -29.02 37.46 -27.82
N THR A 9 -29.89 36.54 -28.22
CA THR A 9 -29.66 35.09 -28.25
C THR A 9 -28.57 34.75 -29.25
N ALA A 10 -27.31 34.62 -28.82
CA ALA A 10 -26.25 33.95 -29.58
C ALA A 10 -25.06 33.59 -28.69
N ALA A 11 -25.14 32.45 -27.98
CA ALA A 11 -23.98 31.66 -27.49
C ALA A 11 -24.47 30.50 -26.60
N VAL A 12 -25.12 29.47 -27.17
CA VAL A 12 -25.45 28.23 -26.43
C VAL A 12 -25.06 26.99 -27.27
N LEU A 13 -24.08 27.09 -28.17
CA LEU A 13 -23.74 25.97 -29.05
C LEU A 13 -22.23 25.78 -29.18
N LEU A 14 -21.55 25.53 -28.05
CA LEU A 14 -20.17 25.01 -28.04
C LEU A 14 -19.82 24.30 -26.71
N LEU A 15 -20.71 23.43 -26.21
CA LEU A 15 -20.46 22.70 -24.95
C LEU A 15 -21.02 21.27 -24.95
N LEU A 16 -21.08 20.63 -26.13
CA LEU A 16 -21.65 19.28 -26.29
C LEU A 16 -20.78 18.35 -27.17
N LEU A 17 -19.47 18.57 -27.26
CA LEU A 17 -18.60 17.79 -28.16
C LEU A 17 -17.27 17.30 -27.57
N LEU A 18 -17.14 17.15 -26.26
CA LEU A 18 -15.98 16.49 -25.63
C LEU A 18 -16.42 15.70 -24.39
N PRO A 19 -16.94 14.47 -24.56
CA PRO A 19 -16.54 13.42 -23.61
C PRO A 19 -16.16 12.09 -24.27
N THR A 20 -15.95 12.02 -25.59
CA THR A 20 -15.74 10.72 -26.29
C THR A 20 -14.32 10.50 -26.84
N LEU A 21 -13.29 11.16 -26.29
CA LEU A 21 -11.91 11.06 -26.82
C LEU A 21 -10.86 10.51 -25.86
N PHE A 22 -11.25 10.04 -24.67
CA PHE A 22 -10.32 9.39 -23.73
C PHE A 22 -10.83 8.03 -23.26
N TRP A 23 -11.33 7.22 -24.19
CA TRP A 23 -11.38 5.76 -24.02
C TRP A 23 -10.30 5.19 -24.93
N VAL A 24 -9.06 5.23 -24.48
CA VAL A 24 -8.05 4.34 -25.02
C VAL A 24 -8.45 2.95 -24.54
N ASP A 25 -8.86 2.09 -25.47
CA ASP A 25 -9.08 0.66 -25.20
C ASP A 25 -7.75 0.11 -24.60
N GLN A 26 -7.70 -0.08 -23.27
CA GLN A 26 -6.58 -0.79 -22.59
C GLN A 26 -6.56 -2.30 -22.91
N ARG A 27 -7.36 -2.74 -23.90
CA ARG A 27 -7.40 -4.12 -24.42
C ARG A 27 -6.18 -4.43 -25.27
N GLY A 28 -5.01 -4.43 -24.64
CA GLY A 28 -3.75 -4.73 -25.31
C GLY A 28 -2.58 -5.05 -24.39
N LEU A 29 -2.71 -4.91 -23.07
CA LEU A 29 -1.70 -5.40 -22.14
C LEU A 29 -1.69 -6.93 -22.22
N MET A 30 -0.58 -7.46 -22.70
CA MET A 30 -0.36 -8.90 -22.88
C MET A 30 -0.60 -9.61 -21.55
N ALA A 31 -1.10 -10.85 -21.59
CA ALA A 31 -1.14 -11.70 -20.40
C ALA A 31 0.25 -11.70 -19.74
N PRO A 32 0.38 -11.27 -18.47
CA PRO A 32 1.68 -11.08 -17.85
C PRO A 32 2.44 -12.41 -17.84
N ALA A 33 3.73 -12.33 -18.18
CA ALA A 33 4.62 -13.47 -18.05
C ALA A 33 4.62 -13.92 -16.59
N ALA A 34 4.68 -15.24 -16.34
CA ALA A 34 4.77 -15.76 -14.99
C ALA A 34 5.97 -15.12 -14.27
N PRO A 35 5.82 -14.60 -13.04
CA PRO A 35 6.88 -13.88 -12.36
C PRO A 35 8.15 -14.73 -12.20
N PRO A 36 9.34 -14.13 -12.37
CA PRO A 36 10.62 -14.82 -12.17
C PRO A 36 10.76 -15.35 -10.74
N ALA A 37 11.36 -16.53 -10.61
CA ALA A 37 11.36 -17.33 -9.38
C ALA A 37 12.44 -16.95 -8.33
N ILE A 38 13.11 -15.80 -8.42
CA ILE A 38 14.22 -15.45 -7.52
C ILE A 38 14.11 -14.00 -7.01
N VAL A 39 14.25 -13.88 -5.69
CA VAL A 39 14.12 -12.70 -4.83
C VAL A 39 15.15 -11.60 -5.17
N GLN A 40 14.89 -10.88 -6.25
CA GLN A 40 15.31 -9.48 -6.46
C GLN A 40 14.07 -8.58 -6.65
N GLY A 41 12.92 -9.06 -6.17
CA GLY A 41 11.62 -8.79 -6.76
C GLY A 41 10.61 -8.14 -5.81
N GLN A 42 11.05 -7.39 -4.79
CA GLN A 42 10.17 -6.68 -3.87
C GLN A 42 10.57 -5.22 -3.74
N SER A 43 9.56 -4.38 -3.55
CA SER A 43 9.66 -2.96 -3.28
C SER A 43 8.87 -2.63 -2.02
N PHE A 44 9.23 -1.53 -1.37
CA PHE A 44 8.63 -1.15 -0.09
C PHE A 44 8.64 0.37 0.09
N SER A 45 7.81 0.86 1.00
CA SER A 45 7.94 2.21 1.57
C SER A 45 8.43 2.12 3.01
N ILE A 46 8.88 3.25 3.55
CA ILE A 46 9.40 3.34 4.92
C ILE A 46 8.54 4.24 5.78
N SER A 47 8.56 3.98 7.09
CA SER A 47 7.82 4.78 8.05
C SER A 47 8.29 6.21 8.17
N ALA A 48 7.35 7.11 8.48
CA ALA A 48 7.68 8.47 8.86
C ALA A 48 8.64 8.49 10.06
N GLY A 49 9.81 9.12 9.88
CA GLY A 49 10.86 9.21 10.89
C GLY A 49 11.89 8.07 10.86
N SER A 50 11.78 7.16 9.88
CA SER A 50 12.82 6.20 9.50
C SER A 50 14.20 6.87 9.33
N ALA A 51 15.28 6.18 9.72
CA ALA A 51 16.63 6.71 9.61
C ALA A 51 17.05 6.86 8.14
N LEU A 52 16.52 6.02 7.26
CA LEU A 52 16.72 6.11 5.82
C LEU A 52 16.21 7.45 5.25
N ALA A 53 15.22 8.08 5.87
CA ALA A 53 14.75 9.40 5.45
C ALA A 53 15.85 10.49 5.54
N ALA A 54 16.84 10.33 6.42
CA ALA A 54 17.99 11.23 6.52
C ALA A 54 18.90 11.20 5.29
N THR A 55 18.75 10.18 4.42
CA THR A 55 19.49 10.04 3.15
C THR A 55 18.78 10.69 1.97
N GLY A 56 17.58 11.24 2.17
CA GLY A 56 16.75 11.86 1.14
C GLY A 56 15.63 10.98 0.60
N ALA A 57 15.42 9.79 1.16
CA ALA A 57 14.21 9.00 0.92
C ALA A 57 13.01 9.67 1.62
N HIS A 58 11.85 9.61 0.99
CA HIS A 58 10.58 10.04 1.55
C HIS A 58 9.77 8.81 1.98
N PRO A 59 8.91 8.93 3.00
CA PRO A 59 8.00 7.84 3.39
C PRO A 59 7.07 7.36 2.27
N ALA A 60 6.82 8.20 1.26
CA ALA A 60 6.03 7.84 0.08
C ALA A 60 6.85 7.38 -1.14
N ASP A 61 8.17 7.25 -1.04
CA ASP A 61 8.97 6.64 -2.12
C ASP A 61 8.73 5.12 -2.13
N ILE A 62 8.64 4.53 -3.32
CA ILE A 62 8.70 3.07 -3.51
C ILE A 62 10.17 2.72 -3.73
N LEU A 63 10.77 2.11 -2.71
CA LEU A 63 12.18 1.77 -2.62
C LEU A 63 12.42 0.32 -3.01
N GLY A 64 13.61 0.05 -3.53
CA GLY A 64 14.15 -1.30 -3.70
C GLY A 64 15.17 -1.64 -2.61
N ALA A 65 15.67 -2.87 -2.65
CA ALA A 65 16.77 -3.29 -1.78
C ALA A 65 17.97 -2.32 -1.87
N GLY A 66 18.52 -1.95 -0.71
CA GLY A 66 19.53 -0.90 -0.56
C GLY A 66 18.94 0.50 -0.35
N GLY A 67 17.62 0.64 -0.26
CA GLY A 67 16.93 1.91 0.02
C GLY A 67 16.95 2.91 -1.14
N LEU A 68 17.18 2.44 -2.37
CA LEU A 68 17.17 3.30 -3.55
C LEU A 68 15.74 3.46 -4.09
N PRO A 69 15.30 4.67 -4.44
CA PRO A 69 13.97 4.88 -5.01
C PRO A 69 13.88 4.22 -6.38
N LEU A 70 12.93 3.29 -6.51
CA LEU A 70 12.50 2.73 -7.79
C LEU A 70 11.46 3.65 -8.42
N ILE A 71 10.45 4.07 -7.65
CA ILE A 71 9.49 5.10 -8.04
C ILE A 71 9.48 6.17 -6.94
N ALA A 72 9.85 7.40 -7.30
CA ALA A 72 9.85 8.50 -6.35
C ALA A 72 8.42 8.97 -6.04
N CYS A 73 8.22 9.52 -4.85
CA CYS A 73 6.96 10.08 -4.38
C CYS A 73 6.36 11.10 -5.39
N GLN A 74 7.18 11.92 -6.05
CA GLN A 74 6.70 12.87 -7.06
C GLN A 74 6.15 12.17 -8.31
N SER A 75 6.72 11.03 -8.69
CA SER A 75 6.23 10.21 -9.81
C SER A 75 4.86 9.59 -9.51
N LEU A 76 4.50 9.44 -8.24
CA LEU A 76 3.17 9.02 -7.80
C LEU A 76 2.15 10.17 -7.78
N GLY A 77 2.60 11.42 -7.98
CA GLY A 77 1.73 12.59 -7.86
C GLY A 77 1.51 13.07 -6.42
N LEU A 78 2.38 12.64 -5.51
CA LEU A 78 2.29 12.93 -4.08
C LEU A 78 3.10 14.19 -3.71
N ILE A 79 2.74 14.77 -2.58
CA ILE A 79 3.39 15.93 -1.97
C ILE A 79 4.48 15.43 -1.01
N CYS A 80 5.70 15.36 -1.53
CA CYS A 80 6.84 14.81 -0.79
C CYS A 80 7.44 15.79 0.21
N ASP A 81 7.26 17.08 -0.03
CA ASP A 81 7.67 18.16 0.88
C ASP A 81 6.68 19.33 0.75
N ASP A 82 5.76 19.47 1.70
CA ASP A 82 4.92 20.66 1.80
C ASP A 82 5.79 21.85 2.27
N PRO A 83 6.00 22.89 1.44
CA PRO A 83 6.86 24.02 1.79
C PRO A 83 6.29 24.90 2.91
N GLU A 84 4.99 24.82 3.21
CA GLU A 84 4.34 25.62 4.26
C GLU A 84 4.36 24.91 5.61
N THR A 85 4.08 23.61 5.61
CA THR A 85 3.90 22.83 6.85
C THR A 85 5.07 21.91 7.18
N GLY A 86 5.88 21.56 6.18
CA GLY A 86 6.88 20.49 6.27
C GLY A 86 6.28 19.09 6.35
N ALA A 87 4.95 18.95 6.14
CA ALA A 87 4.30 17.66 6.05
C ALA A 87 4.73 16.94 4.76
N GLN A 88 4.73 15.62 4.81
CA GLN A 88 5.03 14.74 3.70
C GLN A 88 3.91 13.71 3.59
N ASP A 89 3.62 13.26 2.38
CA ASP A 89 2.79 12.06 2.22
C ASP A 89 3.56 10.83 2.69
N ASP A 90 2.80 9.87 3.24
CA ASP A 90 3.31 8.65 3.87
C ASP A 90 2.46 7.47 3.43
N LEU A 91 3.07 6.51 2.72
CA LEU A 91 2.41 5.34 2.18
C LEU A 91 2.24 4.30 3.30
N THR A 92 1.00 3.91 3.57
CA THR A 92 0.66 2.89 4.59
C THR A 92 0.15 1.58 4.00
N ALA A 93 -0.04 1.54 2.69
CA ALA A 93 -0.36 0.33 1.96
C ALA A 93 -0.04 0.52 0.48
N LEU A 94 0.36 -0.56 -0.20
CA LEU A 94 0.77 -0.55 -1.60
C LEU A 94 0.27 -1.82 -2.28
N SER A 95 -0.14 -1.70 -3.53
CA SER A 95 -0.47 -2.82 -4.41
C SER A 95 -0.31 -2.41 -5.87
N PHE A 96 0.07 -3.38 -6.71
CA PHE A 96 0.10 -3.20 -8.16
C PHE A 96 -1.14 -3.79 -8.86
N GLY A 97 -2.12 -4.27 -8.11
CA GLY A 97 -3.39 -4.77 -8.63
C GLY A 97 -3.33 -6.20 -9.19
N TRP A 98 -2.28 -6.97 -8.87
CA TRP A 98 -2.05 -8.34 -9.38
C TRP A 98 -1.68 -9.34 -8.28
N ASP A 99 -2.12 -9.09 -7.07
CA ASP A 99 -1.56 -9.74 -5.87
C ASP A 99 -2.13 -11.16 -5.69
N PHE A 100 -3.24 -11.45 -6.38
CA PHE A 100 -3.96 -12.70 -6.28
C PHE A 100 -3.48 -13.67 -7.36
N GLN A 101 -2.81 -14.75 -6.93
CA GLN A 101 -2.48 -15.85 -7.83
C GLN A 101 -3.68 -16.78 -8.07
N SER A 102 -3.78 -17.33 -9.28
CA SER A 102 -4.90 -18.17 -9.72
C SER A 102 -5.08 -19.49 -8.94
N ASP A 103 -4.08 -19.90 -8.17
CA ASP A 103 -4.05 -21.08 -7.30
C ASP A 103 -4.48 -20.81 -5.85
N GLY A 104 -4.88 -19.57 -5.54
CA GLY A 104 -5.34 -19.12 -4.23
C GLY A 104 -4.20 -18.68 -3.30
N PHE A 105 -4.56 -18.17 -2.12
CA PHE A 105 -3.64 -17.69 -1.07
C PHE A 105 -2.82 -18.82 -0.43
N ALA A 106 -1.94 -19.46 -1.20
CA ALA A 106 -1.08 -20.49 -0.64
C ALA A 106 -0.15 -19.93 0.44
N GLN A 107 0.14 -18.63 0.40
CA GLN A 107 0.96 -17.93 1.37
C GLN A 107 0.59 -16.44 1.39
N VAL A 108 0.62 -15.84 2.58
CA VAL A 108 0.55 -14.39 2.78
C VAL A 108 1.93 -13.91 3.17
N GLN A 109 2.41 -12.85 2.54
CA GLN A 109 3.60 -12.11 2.96
C GLN A 109 3.18 -10.81 3.64
N TYR A 110 3.92 -10.40 4.66
CA TYR A 110 3.57 -9.22 5.43
C TYR A 110 4.77 -8.65 6.18
N SER A 111 4.77 -7.35 6.43
CA SER A 111 5.58 -6.69 7.45
C SER A 111 4.73 -6.45 8.70
N VAL A 112 5.38 -6.20 9.83
CA VAL A 112 4.72 -5.88 11.09
C VAL A 112 5.33 -4.66 11.73
N SER A 113 4.62 -4.01 12.65
CA SER A 113 5.22 -2.90 13.39
C SER A 113 6.37 -3.34 14.30
N ALA A 114 7.30 -2.42 14.57
CA ALA A 114 8.42 -2.65 15.50
C ALA A 114 8.00 -3.05 16.93
N ALA A 115 6.75 -2.75 17.32
CA ALA A 115 6.20 -3.14 18.61
C ALA A 115 5.72 -4.60 18.67
N SER A 116 5.60 -5.26 17.51
CA SER A 116 5.07 -6.62 17.38
C SER A 116 5.93 -7.64 18.14
N ARG A 117 5.28 -8.74 18.52
CA ARG A 117 5.86 -9.74 19.43
C ARG A 117 5.77 -11.17 18.90
N GLY A 118 4.82 -11.47 18.01
CA GLY A 118 4.62 -12.79 17.42
C GLY A 118 4.17 -13.86 18.43
N LEU A 119 3.63 -14.98 17.93
CA LEU A 119 3.39 -16.17 18.73
C LEU A 119 4.72 -16.88 19.07
N PRO A 120 4.78 -17.68 20.15
CA PRO A 120 5.97 -18.50 20.43
C PRO A 120 6.38 -19.39 19.25
N ASN A 121 7.69 -19.53 19.01
CA ASN A 121 8.26 -20.33 17.91
C ASN A 121 7.94 -19.83 16.49
N THR A 122 7.71 -18.54 16.34
CA THR A 122 7.56 -17.87 15.02
C THR A 122 8.80 -17.03 14.72
N ALA A 123 9.03 -16.69 13.45
CA ALA A 123 10.13 -15.79 13.07
C ALA A 123 9.92 -14.38 13.62
N VAL A 124 8.69 -13.85 13.59
CA VAL A 124 8.37 -12.55 14.22
C VAL A 124 8.75 -12.54 15.71
N ARG A 125 8.53 -13.65 16.42
CA ARG A 125 8.96 -13.77 17.82
C ARG A 125 10.48 -13.78 17.98
N ALA A 126 11.21 -14.40 17.05
CA ALA A 126 12.66 -14.40 17.07
C ALA A 126 13.18 -12.96 16.92
N GLU A 127 12.68 -12.23 15.93
CA GLU A 127 13.03 -10.83 15.63
C GLU A 127 12.65 -9.86 16.74
N ALA A 128 11.46 -10.03 17.32
CA ALA A 128 11.04 -9.25 18.48
C ALA A 128 11.86 -9.51 19.75
N SER A 129 12.71 -10.53 19.76
CA SER A 129 13.57 -10.90 20.91
C SER A 129 15.03 -10.49 20.74
N CYS A 130 15.38 -9.82 19.64
CA CYS A 130 16.72 -9.32 19.37
C CYS A 130 17.09 -8.14 20.27
N ASP A 131 18.36 -7.76 20.25
CA ASP A 131 18.86 -6.61 21.02
C ASP A 131 19.65 -5.66 20.09
N PRO A 132 19.00 -4.62 19.55
CA PRO A 132 17.59 -4.22 19.76
C PRO A 132 16.58 -5.14 19.03
N PRO A 133 15.26 -5.13 19.39
CA PRO A 133 14.23 -5.82 18.62
C PRO A 133 14.03 -5.19 17.24
N GLU A 134 13.96 -6.01 16.21
CA GLU A 134 13.95 -5.54 14.81
C GLU A 134 12.86 -6.10 13.88
N PRO A 135 11.67 -6.54 14.35
CA PRO A 135 10.68 -7.13 13.45
C PRO A 135 10.05 -6.13 12.44
N GLY A 136 10.33 -4.83 12.59
CA GLY A 136 9.73 -3.76 11.80
C GLY A 136 10.37 -3.52 10.42
N GLY A 137 11.60 -3.98 10.23
CA GLY A 137 12.33 -3.85 8.96
C GLY A 137 12.13 -5.04 8.02
N ASP A 138 11.35 -6.04 8.44
CA ASP A 138 11.35 -7.39 7.87
C ASP A 138 10.08 -7.72 7.10
N PHE A 139 10.19 -8.67 6.16
CA PHE A 139 9.03 -9.37 5.62
C PHE A 139 8.99 -10.82 6.09
N PHE A 140 7.82 -11.21 6.56
CA PHE A 140 7.49 -12.55 6.98
C PHE A 140 6.51 -13.17 6.02
N ARG A 141 6.48 -14.50 6.01
CA ARG A 141 5.53 -15.29 5.24
C ARG A 141 4.81 -16.30 6.11
N SER A 142 3.51 -16.46 5.90
CA SER A 142 2.68 -17.42 6.64
C SER A 142 1.81 -18.27 5.71
N PHE A 143 1.64 -19.53 6.09
CA PHE A 143 0.68 -20.47 5.47
C PHE A 143 -0.68 -20.45 6.18
N LEU A 144 -0.97 -19.41 6.96
CA LEU A 144 -2.22 -19.24 7.71
C LEU A 144 -2.47 -20.38 8.72
N ASN A 145 -1.39 -20.90 9.30
CA ASN A 145 -1.37 -22.08 10.16
C ASN A 145 -0.70 -21.82 11.52
N GLU A 146 -0.75 -20.58 12.00
CA GLU A 146 -0.17 -20.12 13.26
C GLU A 146 1.36 -20.09 13.29
N THR A 147 2.00 -20.27 12.13
CA THR A 147 3.45 -20.15 11.96
C THR A 147 3.78 -19.09 10.92
N ASN A 148 4.99 -18.53 11.05
CA ASN A 148 5.59 -17.70 10.02
C ASN A 148 7.10 -17.94 9.96
N ALA A 149 7.67 -17.58 8.81
CA ALA A 149 9.10 -17.59 8.56
C ALA A 149 9.51 -16.21 8.01
N GLN A 150 10.72 -15.76 8.33
CA GLN A 150 11.29 -14.57 7.72
C GLN A 150 11.62 -14.89 6.25
N ASP A 151 11.29 -13.98 5.35
CA ASP A 151 11.59 -14.07 3.91
C ASP A 151 12.62 -13.00 3.54
N LEU A 152 12.41 -11.76 3.98
CA LEU A 152 13.35 -10.65 3.87
C LEU A 152 13.72 -10.13 5.26
N ASP A 153 14.97 -9.70 5.37
CA ASP A 153 15.63 -9.26 6.60
C ASP A 153 16.16 -7.84 6.37
N GLY A 154 15.77 -6.90 7.22
CA GLY A 154 16.06 -5.47 7.08
C GLY A 154 17.55 -5.21 6.89
N ASP A 155 18.37 -5.64 7.84
CA ASP A 155 19.82 -5.48 7.85
C ASP A 155 20.60 -6.69 7.31
N GLY A 156 19.91 -7.82 7.07
CA GLY A 156 20.45 -9.05 6.51
C GLY A 156 21.19 -9.92 7.53
N THR A 157 21.08 -9.59 8.82
CA THR A 157 21.73 -10.25 9.94
C THR A 157 20.71 -11.01 10.77
N ALA A 158 20.63 -12.32 10.51
CA ALA A 158 19.88 -13.26 11.32
C ALA A 158 20.04 -13.06 12.84
N CYS A 159 18.93 -12.76 13.51
CA CYS A 159 18.84 -12.77 14.97
C CYS A 159 18.99 -14.15 15.61
N ALA A 160 18.49 -15.18 14.93
CA ALA A 160 18.51 -16.57 15.37
C ALA A 160 18.74 -17.51 14.18
N ASP A 161 17.97 -18.59 14.10
CA ASP A 161 18.01 -19.52 12.96
C ASP A 161 17.14 -19.03 11.78
N ASN A 162 16.53 -17.85 11.90
CA ASN A 162 15.81 -17.19 10.82
C ASN A 162 16.77 -16.27 10.06
N SER A 163 16.75 -16.37 8.74
CA SER A 163 17.55 -15.51 7.88
C SER A 163 16.71 -15.13 6.67
N GLY A 164 16.55 -13.83 6.43
CA GLY A 164 15.97 -13.30 5.21
C GLY A 164 17.04 -12.81 4.24
N TYR A 165 16.61 -12.37 3.06
CA TYR A 165 17.48 -11.59 2.17
C TYR A 165 17.53 -10.12 2.60
N TRP A 166 18.73 -9.52 2.55
CA TRP A 166 19.00 -8.14 2.97
C TRP A 166 18.21 -7.08 2.18
N LEU A 167 17.50 -6.19 2.90
CA LEU A 167 16.78 -5.05 2.33
C LEU A 167 17.56 -3.74 2.32
N GLY A 168 18.61 -3.60 3.12
CA GLY A 168 19.37 -2.33 3.21
C GLY A 168 18.84 -1.38 4.28
N LEU A 169 18.02 -1.87 5.20
CA LEU A 169 17.46 -1.10 6.30
C LEU A 169 18.40 -1.14 7.51
N THR A 170 18.31 -0.10 8.34
CA THR A 170 19.04 0.00 9.60
C THR A 170 18.10 -0.37 10.73
N GLU A 171 18.47 -1.35 11.56
CA GLU A 171 17.61 -1.85 12.64
C GLU A 171 18.13 -1.47 14.05
N GLY A 172 19.00 -0.46 14.09
CA GLY A 172 19.59 0.06 15.32
C GLY A 172 18.63 0.87 16.21
N ALA A 173 19.19 1.82 16.99
CA ALA A 173 18.41 2.60 17.96
C ALA A 173 17.30 3.49 17.34
N THR A 174 17.39 3.76 16.04
CA THR A 174 16.37 4.44 15.23
C THR A 174 16.10 3.52 14.04
N PRO A 175 15.29 2.46 14.23
CA PRO A 175 15.09 1.46 13.20
C PRO A 175 14.28 2.05 12.05
N ASP A 176 14.62 1.65 10.83
CA ASP A 176 13.74 1.82 9.69
C ASP A 176 12.58 0.83 9.82
N GLY A 177 11.35 1.29 9.62
CA GLY A 177 10.16 0.44 9.56
C GLY A 177 9.63 0.37 8.14
N VAL A 178 9.14 -0.78 7.72
CA VAL A 178 8.42 -0.94 6.45
C VAL A 178 6.93 -0.63 6.67
N ASP A 179 6.41 0.35 5.93
CA ASP A 179 5.01 0.82 6.04
C ASP A 179 4.13 0.48 4.83
N ALA A 180 4.74 -0.07 3.77
CA ALA A 180 4.04 -0.70 2.67
C ALA A 180 5.01 -1.59 1.89
N GLY A 181 4.51 -2.58 1.17
CA GLY A 181 5.33 -3.52 0.45
C GLY A 181 4.59 -4.13 -0.73
N GLU A 182 5.31 -4.38 -1.81
CA GLU A 182 4.82 -5.06 -3.00
C GLU A 182 5.99 -5.75 -3.72
N ARG A 183 5.72 -6.45 -4.82
CA ARG A 183 6.73 -6.99 -5.73
C ARG A 183 7.50 -5.88 -6.45
N ASP A 184 8.37 -6.26 -7.36
CA ASP A 184 9.25 -5.37 -8.10
C ASP A 184 8.46 -4.57 -9.16
N PRO A 185 8.42 -3.23 -9.05
CA PRO A 185 7.63 -2.38 -9.95
C PRO A 185 8.06 -2.55 -11.41
N CYS A 186 9.33 -2.87 -11.68
CA CYS A 186 9.85 -3.10 -13.02
C CYS A 186 9.11 -4.18 -13.83
N GLN A 187 8.42 -5.07 -13.12
CA GLN A 187 7.71 -6.19 -13.74
C GLN A 187 6.23 -5.91 -13.96
N TYR A 188 5.66 -4.95 -13.25
CA TYR A 188 4.22 -4.78 -13.13
C TYR A 188 3.74 -3.39 -13.53
N VAL A 189 4.39 -2.34 -13.01
CA VAL A 189 3.89 -0.97 -13.10
C VAL A 189 4.86 0.02 -13.73
N ASP A 190 6.14 -0.30 -13.87
CA ASP A 190 7.17 0.54 -14.51
C ASP A 190 8.02 -0.35 -15.42
N ILE A 191 7.49 -0.74 -16.58
CA ILE A 191 8.08 -1.80 -17.41
C ILE A 191 9.45 -1.40 -17.95
N GLU A 192 9.69 -0.09 -18.07
CA GLU A 192 10.94 0.47 -18.55
C GLU A 192 11.97 0.70 -17.42
N CYS A 193 11.58 0.50 -16.16
CA CYS A 193 12.38 0.78 -14.95
C CYS A 193 12.93 2.20 -14.94
N ASP A 194 12.15 3.18 -15.38
CA ASP A 194 12.58 4.58 -15.46
C ASP A 194 12.08 5.44 -14.29
N GLY A 195 11.34 4.83 -13.37
CA GLY A 195 10.76 5.43 -12.18
C GLY A 195 9.45 6.19 -12.43
N ILE A 196 8.82 5.98 -13.58
CA ILE A 196 7.51 6.53 -13.95
C ILE A 196 6.52 5.37 -14.15
N PRO A 197 5.42 5.31 -13.40
CA PRO A 197 4.44 4.24 -13.60
C PRO A 197 3.78 4.25 -14.99
N ASP A 198 3.91 3.14 -15.72
CA ASP A 198 3.22 2.76 -16.96
C ASP A 198 1.85 2.10 -16.72
N ALA A 199 1.58 1.70 -15.47
CA ALA A 199 0.31 1.11 -15.07
C ALA A 199 -0.15 1.69 -13.72
N PRO A 200 -1.42 1.50 -13.34
CA PRO A 200 -1.93 2.00 -12.07
C PRO A 200 -1.15 1.45 -10.88
N VAL A 201 -0.86 2.31 -9.91
CA VAL A 201 -0.35 1.96 -8.58
C VAL A 201 -1.44 2.30 -7.57
N TYR A 202 -1.81 1.33 -6.73
CA TYR A 202 -2.87 1.44 -5.75
C TYR A 202 -2.27 1.54 -4.35
N PHE A 203 -2.79 2.44 -3.52
CA PHE A 203 -2.20 2.68 -2.22
C PHE A 203 -3.16 3.34 -1.24
N ALA A 204 -2.79 3.31 0.05
CA ALA A 204 -3.40 4.13 1.10
C ALA A 204 -2.35 5.09 1.68
N LEU A 205 -2.82 6.18 2.28
CA LEU A 205 -1.96 7.19 2.90
C LEU A 205 -2.23 7.34 4.40
N ALA A 206 -1.18 7.61 5.17
CA ALA A 206 -1.30 7.87 6.59
C ALA A 206 -2.15 9.12 6.87
N ALA A 207 -2.78 9.14 8.04
CA ALA A 207 -3.48 10.32 8.52
C ALA A 207 -2.53 11.54 8.62
N GLY A 208 -2.92 12.65 8.00
CA GLY A 208 -2.11 13.87 7.97
C GLY A 208 -1.32 14.07 6.66
N SER A 209 -1.28 13.05 5.80
CA SER A 209 -0.73 13.16 4.44
C SER A 209 -1.41 14.30 3.67
N PRO A 210 -0.67 15.35 3.23
CA PRO A 210 -1.23 16.54 2.59
C PRO A 210 -2.05 16.24 1.32
N THR A 211 -1.74 15.17 0.58
CA THR A 211 -2.51 14.79 -0.61
C THR A 211 -3.95 14.39 -0.27
N LEU A 212 -4.20 13.79 0.90
CA LEU A 212 -5.56 13.40 1.30
C LEU A 212 -6.51 14.62 1.30
N ALA A 213 -6.04 15.76 1.84
CA ALA A 213 -6.82 16.99 1.85
C ALA A 213 -7.02 17.58 0.44
N LEU A 214 -6.01 17.45 -0.43
CA LEU A 214 -6.06 17.96 -1.81
C LEU A 214 -7.10 17.22 -2.66
N VAL A 215 -7.17 15.89 -2.54
CA VAL A 215 -8.07 15.06 -3.35
C VAL A 215 -9.40 14.75 -2.66
N GLY A 216 -9.58 15.22 -1.42
CA GLY A 216 -10.79 14.99 -0.64
C GLY A 216 -10.97 13.54 -0.18
N ALA A 217 -9.85 12.84 0.04
CA ALA A 217 -9.81 11.47 0.53
C ALA A 217 -9.49 11.41 2.03
N THR A 218 -9.51 10.19 2.56
CA THR A 218 -9.25 9.81 3.94
C THR A 218 -8.25 8.64 3.98
N PRO A 219 -7.65 8.35 5.14
CA PRO A 219 -6.76 7.18 5.29
C PRO A 219 -7.43 5.81 5.08
N ALA A 220 -8.76 5.76 4.99
CA ALA A 220 -9.54 4.54 4.74
C ALA A 220 -9.92 4.37 3.26
N ASP A 221 -9.55 5.31 2.39
CA ASP A 221 -9.76 5.20 0.95
C ASP A 221 -8.56 4.53 0.28
N VAL A 222 -8.80 3.73 -0.75
CA VAL A 222 -7.75 3.27 -1.66
C VAL A 222 -7.64 4.27 -2.79
N LEU A 223 -6.46 4.85 -2.95
CA LEU A 223 -6.12 5.75 -4.03
C LEU A 223 -5.48 4.96 -5.18
N ALA A 224 -5.61 5.48 -6.39
CA ALA A 224 -4.85 5.04 -7.54
C ALA A 224 -4.17 6.23 -8.22
N THR A 225 -2.94 6.02 -8.64
CA THR A 225 -2.21 6.92 -9.53
C THR A 225 -1.67 6.15 -10.72
N GLY A 226 -1.17 6.85 -11.73
CA GLY A 226 -0.62 6.28 -12.96
C GLY A 226 -0.20 7.42 -13.89
N PHE A 227 -0.47 7.29 -15.19
CA PHE A 227 -0.13 8.32 -16.19
C PHE A 227 -0.63 9.74 -15.89
N GLU A 228 -1.68 9.90 -15.06
CA GLU A 228 -2.33 11.19 -14.84
C GLU A 228 -1.72 12.04 -13.70
N PHE A 229 -0.63 11.59 -13.05
CA PHE A 229 0.16 12.31 -12.02
C PHE A 229 -0.62 12.91 -10.84
N VAL A 230 -1.94 12.75 -10.74
CA VAL A 230 -2.73 13.19 -9.59
C VAL A 230 -3.52 11.99 -9.11
N PRO A 231 -3.29 11.54 -7.86
CA PRO A 231 -4.03 10.43 -7.31
C PRO A 231 -5.53 10.70 -7.31
N SER A 232 -6.30 9.65 -7.55
CA SER A 232 -7.76 9.67 -7.47
C SER A 232 -8.25 8.55 -6.57
N VAL A 233 -9.45 8.70 -6.00
CA VAL A 233 -10.05 7.64 -5.18
C VAL A 233 -10.48 6.50 -6.10
N TYR A 234 -9.84 5.34 -5.93
CA TYR A 234 -10.20 4.09 -6.61
C TYR A 234 -11.36 3.40 -5.90
N ALA A 235 -11.22 3.18 -4.58
CA ALA A 235 -12.27 2.63 -3.73
C ALA A 235 -12.45 3.51 -2.50
N ALA A 236 -13.65 4.04 -2.30
CA ALA A 236 -13.94 4.84 -1.12
C ALA A 236 -14.15 3.94 0.11
N ALA A 237 -13.82 4.46 1.29
CA ALA A 237 -13.99 3.80 2.58
C ALA A 237 -15.41 3.22 2.75
N ALA A 238 -16.44 3.98 2.32
CA ALA A 238 -17.83 3.53 2.40
C ALA A 238 -18.12 2.32 1.50
N ASP A 239 -17.48 2.22 0.33
CA ASP A 239 -17.64 1.10 -0.59
C ASP A 239 -16.92 -0.16 -0.06
N LEU A 240 -15.87 0.03 0.75
CA LEU A 240 -15.20 -1.03 1.50
C LEU A 240 -15.95 -1.44 2.78
N GLY A 241 -16.99 -0.69 3.15
CA GLY A 241 -17.75 -0.89 4.40
C GLY A 241 -17.06 -0.34 5.65
N LEU A 242 -16.05 0.52 5.47
CA LEU A 242 -15.32 1.21 6.52
C LEU A 242 -16.06 2.47 6.99
N THR A 243 -15.64 2.97 8.14
CA THR A 243 -16.25 4.08 8.85
C THR A 243 -15.22 5.19 9.10
N SER A 244 -15.71 6.37 9.46
CA SER A 244 -14.83 7.50 9.80
C SER A 244 -13.90 7.14 10.95
N GLY A 245 -12.59 7.29 10.72
CA GLY A 245 -11.54 7.01 11.71
C GLY A 245 -10.85 5.67 11.50
N ASP A 246 -11.29 4.85 10.55
CA ASP A 246 -10.49 3.73 10.06
C ASP A 246 -9.28 4.25 9.25
N ALA A 247 -8.20 3.46 9.19
CA ALA A 247 -7.04 3.69 8.34
C ALA A 247 -6.51 2.35 7.84
N ILE A 248 -6.22 2.25 6.54
CA ILE A 248 -5.67 1.05 5.91
C ILE A 248 -4.15 1.03 6.13
N ASP A 249 -3.62 -0.11 6.60
CA ASP A 249 -2.18 -0.33 6.92
C ASP A 249 -1.58 -1.52 6.13
N GLY A 250 -2.32 -2.04 5.16
CA GLY A 250 -1.88 -3.14 4.30
C GLY A 250 -2.95 -3.43 3.27
N LEU A 251 -2.54 -3.74 2.04
CA LEU A 251 -3.44 -3.87 0.90
C LEU A 251 -2.96 -5.00 0.00
N CYS A 252 -3.87 -5.92 -0.34
CA CYS A 252 -3.75 -6.74 -1.54
C CYS A 252 -4.95 -6.47 -2.44
N LEU A 253 -4.70 -6.17 -3.70
CA LEU A 253 -5.71 -5.90 -4.70
C LEU A 253 -5.48 -6.79 -5.93
N TYR A 254 -6.58 -7.28 -6.48
CA TYR A 254 -6.66 -7.72 -7.86
C TYR A 254 -7.68 -6.85 -8.57
N GLU A 255 -7.22 -6.12 -9.58
CA GLU A 255 -8.05 -5.26 -10.42
C GLU A 255 -8.28 -5.91 -11.78
N ASN A 256 -9.51 -5.81 -12.30
CA ASN A 256 -9.92 -6.57 -13.49
C ASN A 256 -9.53 -5.93 -14.85
N GLY A 257 -8.85 -4.79 -14.84
CA GLY A 257 -8.42 -3.99 -16.00
C GLY A 257 -9.42 -2.94 -16.48
N ASN A 258 -10.48 -2.64 -15.72
CA ASN A 258 -11.49 -1.64 -16.08
C ASN A 258 -11.29 -0.27 -15.42
N GLY A 259 -10.38 -0.17 -14.44
CA GLY A 259 -10.04 1.04 -13.71
C GLY A 259 -11.13 1.54 -12.75
N VAL A 260 -12.09 0.69 -12.37
CA VAL A 260 -13.25 1.03 -11.55
C VAL A 260 -13.45 -0.03 -10.48
N TYR A 261 -13.43 0.39 -9.21
CA TYR A 261 -13.74 -0.53 -8.12
C TYR A 261 -15.18 -1.07 -8.22
N ASP A 262 -15.30 -2.38 -8.42
CA ASP A 262 -16.59 -3.07 -8.48
C ASP A 262 -16.54 -4.51 -7.90
N SER A 263 -17.56 -5.32 -8.20
CA SER A 263 -17.70 -6.67 -7.64
C SER A 263 -16.79 -7.71 -8.30
N ASP A 264 -16.18 -7.40 -9.44
CA ASP A 264 -15.26 -8.30 -10.13
C ASP A 264 -13.81 -8.14 -9.62
N ASP A 265 -13.55 -7.13 -8.78
CA ASP A 265 -12.27 -6.94 -8.09
C ASP A 265 -12.20 -7.74 -6.80
N GLN A 266 -10.97 -8.00 -6.34
CA GLN A 266 -10.73 -8.61 -5.04
C GLN A 266 -9.83 -7.72 -4.21
N ILE A 267 -10.23 -7.43 -2.98
CA ILE A 267 -9.45 -6.65 -2.03
C ILE A 267 -9.35 -7.40 -0.72
N LEU A 268 -8.13 -7.58 -0.24
CA LEU A 268 -7.83 -7.85 1.16
C LEU A 268 -7.07 -6.67 1.75
N PHE A 269 -7.28 -6.38 3.02
CA PHE A 269 -6.55 -5.30 3.68
C PHE A 269 -6.44 -5.52 5.19
N SER A 270 -5.45 -4.92 5.83
CA SER A 270 -5.39 -4.73 7.28
C SER A 270 -5.82 -3.31 7.65
N LEU A 271 -6.16 -3.09 8.91
CA LEU A 271 -6.46 -1.77 9.44
C LEU A 271 -5.54 -1.46 10.60
N ARG A 272 -5.15 -0.17 10.71
CA ARG A 272 -4.38 0.35 11.83
C ARG A 272 -5.04 0.02 13.17
N THR A 273 -4.24 -0.28 14.18
CA THR A 273 -4.73 -0.49 15.54
C THR A 273 -5.55 0.70 16.03
N GLY A 274 -6.76 0.42 16.53
CA GLY A 274 -7.69 1.45 17.02
C GLY A 274 -8.76 1.88 16.00
N SER A 275 -8.68 1.39 14.76
CA SER A 275 -9.72 1.54 13.75
C SER A 275 -11.10 1.08 14.26
N PRO A 276 -12.16 1.93 14.22
CA PRO A 276 -13.49 1.60 14.74
C PRO A 276 -14.10 0.32 14.15
N SER A 277 -13.82 0.02 12.88
CA SER A 277 -14.33 -1.18 12.21
C SER A 277 -13.80 -2.47 12.84
N LEU A 278 -12.55 -2.49 13.33
CA LEU A 278 -11.99 -3.64 14.05
C LEU A 278 -12.80 -3.97 15.30
N VAL A 279 -13.23 -2.95 16.06
CA VAL A 279 -14.05 -3.13 17.27
C VAL A 279 -15.38 -3.79 16.92
N SER A 280 -16.02 -3.36 15.83
CA SER A 280 -17.31 -3.89 15.39
C SER A 280 -17.24 -5.37 14.96
N LEU A 281 -16.09 -5.77 14.42
CA LEU A 281 -15.84 -7.13 13.93
C LEU A 281 -15.20 -8.04 14.97
N SER A 282 -14.82 -7.51 16.15
CA SER A 282 -13.92 -8.20 17.09
C SER A 282 -12.62 -8.67 16.42
N GLY A 283 -12.07 -7.81 15.54
CA GLY A 283 -10.75 -7.98 14.92
C GLY A 283 -9.67 -7.23 15.69
N ASP A 284 -8.43 -7.41 15.24
CA ASP A 284 -7.19 -6.81 15.75
C ASP A 284 -6.40 -6.17 14.60
N GLY A 285 -5.33 -5.41 14.91
CA GLY A 285 -4.52 -4.70 13.89
C GLY A 285 -3.86 -5.63 12.87
N ALA A 286 -3.60 -6.88 13.27
CA ALA A 286 -3.10 -7.93 12.40
C ALA A 286 -4.20 -8.82 11.75
N SER A 287 -5.46 -8.42 11.82
CA SER A 287 -6.55 -9.11 11.12
C SER A 287 -6.59 -8.70 9.64
N ILE A 288 -6.71 -9.69 8.75
CA ILE A 288 -6.93 -9.45 7.32
C ILE A 288 -8.43 -9.44 7.05
N LEU A 289 -8.91 -8.37 6.44
CA LEU A 289 -10.31 -8.08 6.17
C LEU A 289 -10.61 -8.17 4.67
N ALA A 290 -11.89 -8.32 4.34
CA ALA A 290 -12.38 -8.19 2.97
C ALA A 290 -13.71 -7.42 2.94
N PRO A 291 -13.98 -6.64 1.87
CA PRO A 291 -15.24 -5.93 1.71
C PRO A 291 -16.38 -6.87 1.25
N GLY A 292 -17.59 -6.30 1.18
CA GLY A 292 -18.76 -6.90 0.53
C GLY A 292 -19.41 -8.14 1.18
N PRO A 293 -20.04 -8.07 2.37
CA PRO A 293 -19.93 -7.08 3.43
C PRO A 293 -18.57 -7.17 4.15
N LEU A 294 -18.21 -6.12 4.88
CA LEU A 294 -16.98 -6.08 5.66
C LEU A 294 -16.93 -7.23 6.67
N ARG A 295 -15.83 -8.00 6.66
CA ARG A 295 -15.61 -9.16 7.53
C ARG A 295 -14.13 -9.44 7.75
N VAL A 296 -13.81 -10.14 8.84
CA VAL A 296 -12.50 -10.75 9.06
C VAL A 296 -12.38 -12.03 8.24
N VAL A 297 -11.35 -12.12 7.40
CA VAL A 297 -10.99 -13.31 6.61
C VAL A 297 -9.96 -14.16 7.35
N HIS A 298 -8.93 -13.52 7.89
CA HIS A 298 -7.90 -14.16 8.71
C HIS A 298 -7.64 -13.34 9.97
N ARG A 299 -7.40 -14.03 11.08
CA ARG A 299 -7.05 -13.42 12.37
C ARG A 299 -5.53 -13.40 12.54
N ALA A 300 -5.05 -12.54 13.45
CA ALA A 300 -3.63 -12.46 13.81
C ALA A 300 -3.02 -13.84 14.12
N ASP A 301 -3.73 -14.69 14.87
CA ASP A 301 -3.22 -16.01 15.24
C ASP A 301 -2.97 -16.90 14.03
N ASN A 302 -3.77 -16.82 12.97
CA ASN A 302 -3.53 -17.57 11.73
C ASN A 302 -2.17 -17.23 11.10
N LEU A 303 -1.71 -15.98 11.26
CA LEU A 303 -0.42 -15.50 10.77
C LEU A 303 0.75 -15.80 11.72
N GLY A 304 0.49 -16.37 12.89
CA GLY A 304 1.51 -16.52 13.93
C GLY A 304 1.76 -15.22 14.69
N LEU A 305 0.77 -14.32 14.76
CA LEU A 305 0.84 -13.03 15.45
C LEU A 305 -0.03 -13.03 16.71
N LEU A 306 0.28 -12.12 17.64
CA LEU A 306 -0.58 -11.82 18.79
C LEU A 306 -1.66 -10.82 18.40
N PRO A 307 -2.82 -10.79 19.09
CA PRO A 307 -3.86 -9.77 18.85
C PRO A 307 -3.45 -8.31 19.13
N THR A 308 -2.25 -8.10 19.70
CA THR A 308 -1.65 -6.79 19.93
C THR A 308 -0.65 -6.40 18.87
N ASP A 309 -0.31 -7.32 17.96
CA ASP A 309 0.59 -7.06 16.84
C ASP A 309 -0.20 -6.38 15.71
N GLU A 310 0.53 -5.76 14.80
CA GLU A 310 -0.01 -4.95 13.71
C GLU A 310 0.71 -5.32 12.42
N ILE A 311 -0.04 -5.33 11.31
CA ILE A 311 0.50 -5.54 9.97
C ILE A 311 0.67 -4.17 9.34
N ASP A 312 1.90 -3.87 8.91
CA ASP A 312 2.27 -2.59 8.30
C ASP A 312 2.51 -2.75 6.77
N ALA A 313 2.54 -3.98 6.24
CA ALA A 313 2.53 -4.23 4.79
C ALA A 313 1.93 -5.61 4.49
N LEU A 314 1.33 -5.81 3.32
CA LEU A 314 0.66 -7.05 2.93
C LEU A 314 0.88 -7.39 1.45
N LEU A 315 1.20 -8.64 1.13
CA LEU A 315 1.46 -9.18 -0.22
C LEU A 315 0.99 -10.64 -0.39
#